data_AF-A0A014LER0-F1
#
_entry.id   AF-A0A014LER0-F1
#
_cell.length_a   1.000
_cell.length_b   1.000
_cell.length_c   1.000
_cell.angle_alpha   90.00
_cell.angle_beta   90.00
_cell.angle_gamma   90.00
#
_symmetry.space_group_name_H-M   'P 1'
#
loop_
_entity.id
_entity.type
_entity.pdbx_description
1 polymer ?
#
loop_
_entity_poly.entity_id
_entity_poly.type
_entity_poly.pdbx_seq_one_letter_code
_entity_poly.pdbx_strand_id
1 'polypeptide(L)' 'MNRTTKAWKDPVFRAGLSSEELSALPAHPAGAIELTDQRLDSVVGGGLTDTWVTCGHKTCRTCFTCDWLCG' A
#
# COMPACT_ATOMS: atom_id res chain seq x y z
N MET A 1 -11.33 11.64 -1.30
CA MET A 1 -9.87 11.84 -1.36
C MET A 1 -9.53 13.10 -0.57
N ASN A 2 -8.74 13.01 0.51
CA ASN A 2 -8.40 14.18 1.34
C ASN A 2 -7.34 15.06 0.63
N ARG A 3 -7.38 16.38 0.87
CA ARG A 3 -6.42 17.39 0.37
C ARG A 3 -4.97 16.98 0.63
N THR A 4 -4.68 16.45 1.83
CA THR A 4 -3.33 15.96 2.19
C THR A 4 -2.88 14.86 1.23
N THR A 5 -3.70 13.84 1.00
CA THR A 5 -3.38 12.75 0.08
C THR A 5 -3.14 13.26 -1.35
N LYS A 6 -3.89 14.27 -1.78
CA LYS A 6 -3.73 14.90 -3.09
C LYS A 6 -2.40 15.66 -3.20
N ALA A 7 -2.02 16.43 -2.17
CA ALA A 7 -0.75 17.18 -2.10
C ALA A 7 0.52 16.30 -2.12
N TRP A 8 0.39 15.00 -1.85
CA TRP A 8 1.51 14.06 -1.92
C TRP A 8 1.47 13.13 -3.13
N LYS A 9 0.28 12.86 -3.68
CA LYS A 9 0.12 11.99 -4.85
C LYS A 9 0.25 12.75 -6.17
N ASP A 10 -0.14 14.02 -6.20
CA ASP A 10 -0.21 14.84 -7.41
C ASP A 10 0.85 15.96 -7.35
N PRO A 11 1.95 15.86 -8.13
CA PRO A 11 3.01 16.85 -8.12
C PRO A 11 2.57 18.20 -8.70
N VAL A 12 1.59 18.23 -9.62
CA VAL A 12 1.08 19.47 -10.21
C VAL A 12 0.24 20.22 -9.17
N PHE A 13 -0.61 19.49 -8.44
CA PHE A 13 -1.37 20.08 -7.34
C PHE A 13 -0.44 20.60 -6.23
N ARG A 14 0.65 19.89 -5.92
CA ARG A 14 1.63 20.33 -4.92
C ARG A 14 2.38 21.59 -5.35
N ALA A 15 2.76 21.68 -6.63
CA ALA A 15 3.46 22.84 -7.18
C ALA A 15 2.60 24.12 -7.22
N GLY A 16 1.27 23.97 -7.25
CA GLY A 16 0.32 25.08 -7.24
C GLY A 16 -0.03 25.63 -5.85
N LEU A 17 0.50 25.05 -4.76
CA LEU A 17 0.21 25.51 -3.39
C LEU A 17 1.05 26.75 -3.02
N SER A 18 0.46 27.66 -2.23
CA SER A 18 1.20 28.80 -1.68
C SER A 18 2.24 28.36 -0.63
N SER A 19 3.16 29.25 -0.26
CA SER A 19 4.15 28.96 0.78
C SER A 19 3.49 28.67 2.13
N GLU A 20 2.42 29.39 2.48
CA GLU A 20 1.68 29.13 3.73
C GLU A 20 1.03 27.74 3.67
N GLU A 21 0.44 27.38 2.53
CA GLU A 21 -0.24 26.10 2.36
C GLU A 21 0.72 24.91 2.35
N LEU A 22 1.93 25.09 1.80
CA LEU A 22 3.00 24.09 1.86
C LEU A 22 3.53 23.92 3.29
N SER A 23 3.64 25.00 4.06
CA SER A 23 4.08 24.95 5.45
C SER A 23 3.04 24.28 6.38
N ALA A 24 1.77 24.31 6.00
CA ALA A 24 0.68 23.64 6.71
C ALA A 24 0.60 22.13 6.42
N LEU A 25 1.36 21.61 5.45
CA LEU A 25 1.39 20.17 5.16
C LEU A 25 2.14 19.42 6.26
N PRO A 26 1.68 18.21 6.65
CA PRO A 26 2.43 17.37 7.58
C PRO A 26 3.78 16.99 6.98
N ALA A 27 4.78 16.69 7.81
CA ALA A 27 6.14 16.34 7.34
C ALA A 27 6.18 15.11 6.40
N HIS A 28 5.22 14.19 6.53
CA HIS A 28 5.10 12.98 5.72
C HIS A 28 3.64 12.73 5.30
N PRO A 29 3.36 12.15 4.11
CA PRO A 29 2.01 11.86 3.61
C PRO A 29 1.11 11.05 4.54
N ALA A 30 1.69 10.13 5.31
CA ALA A 30 0.97 9.33 6.30
C ALA A 30 0.86 10.01 7.67
N GLY A 31 1.48 11.18 7.85
CA GLY A 31 1.72 11.76 9.17
C GLY A 31 2.82 11.01 9.93
N ALA A 32 3.18 11.52 11.12
CA ALA A 32 4.03 10.80 12.06
C ALA A 32 3.17 9.79 12.81
N ILE A 33 3.16 8.54 12.33
CA ILE A 33 2.51 7.43 13.01
C ILE A 33 3.61 6.59 13.63
N GLU A 34 3.76 6.69 14.95
CA GLU A 34 4.57 5.75 15.72
C GLU A 34 3.87 4.39 15.73
N LEU A 35 4.52 3.41 15.11
CA LEU A 35 4.07 2.03 15.14
C LEU A 35 5.00 1.28 16.09
N THR A 36 4.43 0.68 17.14
CA THR A 36 5.15 -0.26 18.00
C THR A 36 5.52 -1.51 17.21
N ASP A 37 6.61 -2.20 17.56
CA ASP A 37 7.05 -3.44 16.88
C ASP A 37 5.92 -4.47 16.71
N GLN A 38 5.08 -4.65 17.75
CA GLN A 38 3.91 -5.54 17.70
C GLN A 38 2.91 -5.16 16.59
N ARG A 39 2.75 -3.87 16.30
CA ARG A 39 1.86 -3.38 15.25
C ARG A 39 2.49 -3.49 13.87
N LEU A 40 3.81 -3.32 13.75
CA LEU A 40 4.52 -3.58 12.49
C LEU A 40 4.40 -5.06 12.09
N ASP A 41 4.52 -5.98 13.04
CA ASP A 41 4.46 -7.43 12.79
C ASP A 41 3.12 -7.84 12.14
N SER A 42 2.04 -7.13 12.46
CA SER A 42 0.71 -7.37 11.89
C SER A 42 0.47 -6.74 10.50
N VAL A 43 1.38 -5.89 10.01
CA VAL A 43 1.22 -5.17 8.74
C VAL A 43 1.85 -5.98 7.61
N VAL A 44 1.02 -6.47 6.68
CA VAL A 44 1.48 -7.17 5.48
C VAL A 44 1.29 -6.29 4.23
N GLY A 45 2.34 -6.16 3.41
CA GLY A 45 2.26 -5.50 2.11
C GLY A 45 1.79 -6.47 1.04
N GLY A 46 0.71 -6.13 0.32
CA GLY A 46 0.26 -6.89 -0.87
C GLY A 46 0.00 -8.39 -0.66
N GLY A 47 -0.39 -8.81 0.55
CA GLY A 47 -0.55 -10.22 0.90
C GLY A 47 -2.01 -10.69 0.82
N LEU A 48 -2.23 -11.83 0.16
CA LEU A 48 -3.48 -12.60 0.29
C LEU A 48 -3.60 -13.06 1.74
N THR A 49 -4.71 -12.69 2.40
CA THR A 49 -5.08 -13.20 3.72
C THR A 49 -5.64 -14.61 3.56
N ASP A 50 -4.72 -15.55 3.31
CA ASP A 50 -4.81 -16.97 3.63
C ASP A 50 -6.15 -17.67 3.37
N THR A 51 -6.37 -18.15 2.14
CA THR A 51 -7.10 -19.41 1.90
C THR A 51 -6.62 -20.04 0.60
N TRP A 52 -5.92 -21.16 0.73
CA TRP A 52 -5.64 -22.19 -0.27
C TRP A 52 -6.58 -22.17 -1.49
N VAL A 53 -6.04 -22.03 -2.69
CA VAL A 53 -6.78 -22.22 -3.95
C VAL A 53 -6.51 -23.62 -4.46
N THR A 54 -7.49 -24.52 -4.33
CA THR A 54 -7.41 -25.86 -4.93
C THR A 54 -7.80 -25.79 -6.40
N CYS A 55 -6.82 -26.03 -7.28
CA CYS A 55 -7.07 -26.37 -8.67
C CYS A 55 -6.55 -27.80 -8.90
N GLY A 56 -7.43 -28.74 -9.22
CA GLY A 56 -7.06 -30.10 -9.64
C GLY A 56 -6.10 -30.89 -8.73
N HIS A 57 -6.55 -31.31 -7.54
CA HIS A 57 -5.95 -32.38 -6.73
C HIS A 57 -4.49 -32.23 -6.24
N LYS A 58 -3.83 -31.07 -6.44
CA LYS A 58 -2.51 -30.78 -5.86
C LYS A 58 -2.53 -29.44 -5.12
N THR A 59 -1.99 -29.42 -3.91
CA THR A 59 -1.86 -28.21 -3.09
C THR A 59 -0.80 -27.30 -3.70
N CYS A 60 -1.22 -26.36 -4.55
CA CYS A 60 -0.35 -25.34 -5.15
C CYS A 60 -0.13 -24.18 -4.17
N ARG A 61 1.13 -23.80 -3.96
CA ARG A 61 1.52 -22.87 -2.89
C ARG A 61 1.28 -21.40 -3.21
N THR A 62 1.29 -20.96 -4.47
CA THR A 62 0.92 -19.57 -4.84
C THR A 62 0.88 -19.43 -6.35
N CYS A 63 -0.32 -19.19 -6.88
CA CYS A 63 -0.57 -18.83 -8.26
C CYS A 63 -0.33 -17.33 -8.41
N PHE A 64 0.91 -16.89 -8.63
CA PHE A 64 1.17 -15.48 -8.94
C PHE A 64 1.87 -15.24 -10.27
N THR A 65 2.48 -16.24 -10.92
CA THR A 65 2.93 -16.09 -12.30
C THR A 65 3.01 -17.43 -13.01
N CYS A 66 2.63 -17.42 -14.28
CA CYS A 66 2.74 -18.45 -15.30
C CYS A 66 1.47 -19.32 -15.50
N ASP A 67 0.60 -18.78 -16.35
CA ASP A 67 -0.46 -19.41 -17.17
C ASP A 67 -0.07 -20.71 -17.93
N TRP A 68 0.96 -21.45 -17.53
CA TRP A 68 1.51 -22.57 -18.31
C TRP A 68 2.00 -23.75 -17.47
N LEU A 69 1.46 -23.97 -16.26
CA LEU A 69 1.84 -25.14 -15.42
C LEU A 69 0.66 -25.97 -14.91
N CYS A 70 -0.44 -26.02 -15.65
CA CYS A 70 -1.38 -27.14 -15.59
C CYS A 70 -1.52 -27.71 -17.01
N GLY A 71 -0.64 -28.66 -17.34
CA GLY A 71 -0.83 -29.59 -18.45
C GLY A 71 -1.80 -30.71 -18.08
#